data_AF-A0A9X9SN37-F1
#
_entry.id   AF-A0A9X9SN37-F1
#
_cell.length_a   1.000
_cell.length_b   1.000
_cell.length_c   1.000
_cell.angle_alpha   90.00
_cell.angle_beta   90.00
_cell.angle_gamma   90.00
#
_symmetry.space_group_name_H-M   'P 1'
#
loop_
_entity.id
_entity.type
_entity.pdbx_description
1 polymer ?
#
loop_
_entity_poly.entity_id
_entity_poly.type
_entity_poly.pdbx_seq_one_letter_code
_entity_poly.pdbx_strand_id
1 'polypeptide(L)'
;MNIRTPLACTLLLCACSESVKNEFKEEFTQSFRTEFVRSATEACVEKAAGKSPFDSATTEKICRCIGEKTVDKISPEEATSLLGGSSTMSDELKKRIKDTSIACTKEVLGMADSKTK
;
A
#
# COMPACT_ATOMS: atom_id res chain seq x y z
N MET A 1 -19.74 -51.86 -0.54
CA MET A 1 -19.51 -50.57 0.17
C MET A 1 -18.18 -50.01 -0.30
N ASN A 2 -18.21 -48.92 -1.07
CA ASN A 2 -17.01 -48.31 -1.67
C ASN A 2 -16.31 -47.41 -0.65
N ILE A 3 -15.14 -47.82 -0.17
CA ILE A 3 -14.26 -47.05 0.72
C ILE A 3 -13.26 -46.32 -0.18
N ARG A 4 -13.56 -45.09 -0.62
CA ARG A 4 -12.66 -44.31 -1.48
C ARG A 4 -12.58 -42.82 -1.14
N THR A 5 -12.82 -42.44 0.12
CA THR A 5 -12.96 -41.02 0.49
C THR A 5 -12.34 -40.53 1.83
N PRO A 6 -11.16 -40.99 2.31
CA PRO A 6 -10.53 -40.30 3.44
C PRO A 6 -9.29 -39.46 3.08
N LEU A 7 -8.65 -39.65 1.92
CA LEU A 7 -7.34 -39.04 1.64
C LEU A 7 -7.39 -37.58 1.17
N ALA A 8 -8.50 -37.13 0.59
CA ALA A 8 -8.63 -35.75 0.10
C ALA A 8 -8.89 -34.74 1.23
N CYS A 9 -9.55 -35.15 2.32
CA CYS A 9 -9.87 -34.26 3.44
C CYS A 9 -8.68 -34.02 4.38
N THR A 10 -7.68 -34.90 4.40
CA THR A 10 -6.48 -34.75 5.24
C THR A 10 -5.50 -33.71 4.68
N LEU A 11 -5.41 -33.56 3.36
CA LEU A 11 -4.56 -32.55 2.72
C LEU A 11 -5.13 -31.12 2.84
N LEU A 12 -6.46 -30.97 2.87
CA LEU A 12 -7.14 -29.68 3.06
C LEU A 12 -7.01 -29.14 4.50
N LEU A 13 -6.75 -29.99 5.50
CA LEU A 13 -6.64 -29.58 6.91
C LEU A 13 -5.26 -29.02 7.28
N CYS A 14 -4.20 -29.32 6.51
CA CYS A 14 -2.86 -28.77 6.76
C CYS A 14 -2.71 -27.29 6.35
N ALA A 15 -3.54 -26.82 5.41
CA ALA A 15 -3.51 -25.44 4.91
C ALA A 15 -4.06 -24.40 5.91
N CYS A 16 -4.72 -24.83 6.98
CA CYS A 16 -5.25 -23.96 8.04
C CYS A 16 -4.42 -23.95 9.33
N SER A 17 -3.24 -24.58 9.31
CA SER A 17 -2.28 -24.49 10.42
C SER A 17 -1.81 -23.04 10.62
N GLU A 18 -1.58 -22.63 11.87
CA GLU A 18 -1.11 -21.27 12.18
C GLU A 18 0.18 -20.91 11.44
N SER A 19 1.06 -21.89 11.22
CA SER A 19 2.28 -21.76 10.41
C SER A 19 1.98 -21.33 8.96
N VAL A 20 1.04 -21.99 8.28
CA VAL A 20 0.67 -21.65 6.88
C VAL A 20 -0.07 -20.31 6.81
N LYS A 21 -0.91 -20.00 7.82
CA LYS A 21 -1.60 -18.70 7.92
C LYS A 21 -0.63 -17.54 8.09
N ASN A 22 0.42 -17.72 8.89
CA ASN A 22 1.43 -16.68 9.11
C ASN A 22 2.27 -16.42 7.87
N GLU A 23 2.72 -17.49 7.20
CA GLU A 23 3.49 -17.39 5.94
C GLU A 23 2.68 -16.71 4.83
N PHE A 24 1.42 -17.14 4.62
CA PHE A 24 0.52 -16.48 3.66
C PHE A 24 0.28 -15.02 4.01
N LYS A 25 0.07 -14.69 5.29
CA LYS A 25 -0.17 -13.32 5.74
C LYS A 25 1.05 -12.43 5.44
N GLU A 26 2.26 -12.91 5.70
CA GLU A 26 3.49 -12.17 5.42
C GLU A 26 3.68 -11.95 3.91
N GLU A 27 3.56 -13.02 3.11
CA GLU A 27 3.67 -12.95 1.65
C GLU A 27 2.61 -12.00 1.04
N PHE A 28 1.37 -12.12 1.48
CA PHE A 28 0.28 -11.24 1.05
C PHE A 28 0.55 -9.79 1.45
N THR A 29 0.95 -9.54 2.70
CA THR A 29 1.21 -8.18 3.19
C THR A 29 2.33 -7.52 2.39
N GLN A 30 3.40 -8.26 2.11
CA GLN A 30 4.52 -7.77 1.32
C GLN A 30 4.14 -7.51 -0.14
N SER A 31 3.39 -8.44 -0.75
CA SER A 31 2.91 -8.32 -2.13
C SER A 31 1.95 -7.14 -2.28
N PHE A 32 0.98 -7.02 -1.37
CA PHE A 32 0.05 -5.90 -1.31
C PHE A 32 0.79 -4.57 -1.17
N ARG A 33 1.74 -4.48 -0.24
CA ARG A 33 2.54 -3.27 -0.04
C ARG A 33 3.29 -2.88 -1.31
N THR A 34 3.95 -3.84 -1.94
CA THR A 34 4.74 -3.63 -3.16
C THR A 34 3.86 -3.12 -4.31
N GLU A 35 2.74 -3.81 -4.58
CA GLU A 35 1.84 -3.45 -5.67
C GLU A 35 1.07 -2.16 -5.41
N PHE A 36 0.70 -1.89 -4.15
CA PHE A 36 0.09 -0.62 -3.77
C PHE A 36 1.04 0.53 -4.05
N VAL A 37 2.29 0.46 -3.57
CA VAL A 37 3.29 1.52 -3.77
C VAL A 37 3.53 1.73 -5.25
N ARG A 38 3.73 0.66 -6.02
CA ARG A 38 3.93 0.73 -7.48
C ARG A 38 2.75 1.44 -8.16
N SER A 39 1.53 0.94 -7.95
CA SER A 39 0.33 1.45 -8.60
C SER A 39 0.01 2.89 -8.19
N ALA A 40 0.16 3.22 -6.90
CA ALA A 40 -0.03 4.58 -6.40
C ALA A 40 1.00 5.55 -6.98
N THR A 41 2.25 5.11 -7.14
CA THR A 41 3.32 5.91 -7.76
C THR A 41 3.00 6.22 -9.20
N GLU A 42 2.65 5.20 -10.00
CA GLU A 42 2.28 5.34 -11.41
C GLU A 42 1.10 6.30 -11.58
N ALA A 43 0.02 6.10 -10.81
CA ALA A 43 -1.14 6.97 -10.86
C ALA A 43 -0.81 8.42 -10.46
N CYS A 44 0.03 8.61 -9.44
CA CYS A 44 0.48 9.93 -9.01
C CYS A 44 1.29 10.64 -10.10
N VAL A 45 2.26 9.95 -10.71
CA VAL A 45 3.10 10.50 -11.79
C VAL A 45 2.25 10.85 -13.00
N GLU A 46 1.32 9.98 -13.40
CA GLU A 46 0.40 10.24 -14.52
C GLU A 46 -0.45 11.50 -14.27
N LYS A 47 -0.98 11.66 -13.05
CA LYS A 47 -1.75 12.86 -12.68
C LYS A 47 -0.90 14.12 -12.59
N ALA A 48 0.38 13.98 -12.25
CA ALA A 48 1.34 15.08 -12.12
C ALA A 48 1.96 15.49 -13.47
N ALA A 49 1.87 14.65 -14.50
CA ALA A 49 2.41 14.92 -15.83
C ALA A 49 1.91 16.27 -16.38
N GLY A 50 2.85 17.16 -16.72
CA GLY A 50 2.58 18.50 -17.23
C GLY A 50 2.02 19.50 -16.21
N LYS A 51 1.87 19.11 -14.94
CA LYS A 51 1.34 19.95 -13.85
C LYS A 51 2.31 20.12 -12.68
N SER A 52 3.22 19.17 -12.51
CA SER A 52 4.24 19.23 -11.47
C SER A 52 5.20 20.40 -11.71
N PRO A 53 5.55 21.19 -10.68
CA PRO A 53 6.62 22.18 -10.77
C PRO A 53 8.02 21.54 -10.72
N PHE A 54 8.11 20.22 -10.50
CA PHE A 54 9.36 19.48 -10.36
C PHE A 54 9.70 18.70 -11.63
N ASP A 55 10.98 18.38 -11.82
CA ASP A 55 11.42 17.46 -12.87
C ASP A 55 10.83 16.04 -12.67
N SER A 56 10.95 15.21 -13.71
CA SER A 56 10.37 13.86 -13.71
C SER A 56 10.92 12.98 -12.58
N ALA A 57 12.23 13.03 -12.32
CA ALA A 57 12.86 12.18 -11.30
C ALA A 57 12.47 12.62 -9.89
N THR A 58 12.39 13.93 -9.65
CA THR A 58 11.90 14.48 -8.38
C THR A 58 10.41 14.18 -8.17
N THR A 59 9.60 14.31 -9.21
CA THR A 59 8.17 13.96 -9.17
C THR A 59 7.97 12.48 -8.84
N GLU A 60 8.72 11.59 -9.49
CA GLU A 60 8.68 10.15 -9.22
C GLU A 60 9.06 9.83 -7.76
N LYS A 61 10.12 10.44 -7.23
CA LYS A 61 10.52 10.27 -5.82
C LYS A 61 9.44 10.73 -4.84
N ILE A 62 8.80 11.88 -5.09
CA ILE A 62 7.71 12.38 -4.26
C ILE A 62 6.52 11.42 -4.30
N CYS A 63 6.10 11.00 -5.50
CA CYS A 63 4.99 10.07 -5.68
C CYS A 63 5.23 8.71 -5.01
N ARG A 64 6.46 8.19 -5.12
CA ARG A 64 6.85 6.95 -4.45
C ARG A 64 6.83 7.09 -2.93
N CYS A 65 7.38 8.17 -2.40
CA CYS A 65 7.30 8.47 -0.96
C CYS A 65 5.85 8.52 -0.47
N ILE A 66 4.95 9.12 -1.25
CA ILE A 66 3.51 9.19 -0.91
C ILE A 66 2.92 7.78 -0.84
N GLY A 67 3.19 6.94 -1.85
CA GLY A 67 2.75 5.54 -1.86
C GLY A 67 3.24 4.77 -0.64
N GLU A 68 4.55 4.84 -0.35
CA GLU A 68 5.20 4.16 0.78
C GLU A 68 4.62 4.60 2.13
N LYS A 69 4.49 5.90 2.38
CA LYS A 69 3.96 6.39 3.65
C LYS A 69 2.44 6.25 3.78
N THR A 70 1.71 6.18 2.66
CA THR A 70 0.25 5.98 2.71
C THR A 70 -0.08 4.55 3.05
N VAL A 71 0.57 3.57 2.42
CA VAL A 71 0.31 2.14 2.69
C VAL A 71 0.59 1.75 4.14
N ASP A 72 1.56 2.41 4.77
CA ASP A 72 1.89 2.19 6.18
C ASP A 72 0.89 2.86 7.16
N LYS A 73 -0.05 3.69 6.66
CA LYS A 73 -1.01 4.49 7.46
C LYS A 73 -2.48 4.16 7.22
N ILE A 74 -2.79 3.29 6.26
CA ILE A 74 -4.17 2.84 6.02
C ILE A 74 -4.54 1.73 7.00
N SER A 75 -5.77 1.76 7.49
CA SER A 75 -6.30 0.66 8.30
C SER A 75 -6.66 -0.55 7.41
N PRO A 76 -6.79 -1.77 7.97
CA PRO A 76 -7.26 -2.94 7.23
C PRO A 76 -8.63 -2.72 6.57
N GLU A 77 -9.53 -1.99 7.23
CA GLU A 77 -10.86 -1.66 6.71
C GLU A 77 -10.77 -0.70 5.52
N GLU A 78 -9.88 0.29 5.60
CA GLU A 78 -9.60 1.22 4.50
C GLU A 78 -8.95 0.50 3.32
N ALA A 79 -7.98 -0.37 3.58
CA ALA A 79 -7.36 -1.21 2.54
C ALA A 79 -8.41 -2.09 1.85
N THR A 80 -9.29 -2.73 2.62
CA THR A 80 -10.38 -3.55 2.10
C THR A 80 -11.36 -2.72 1.28
N SER A 81 -11.69 -1.51 1.73
CA SER A 81 -12.56 -0.57 0.99
C SER A 81 -11.95 -0.15 -0.35
N LEU A 82 -10.64 0.15 -0.37
CA LEU A 82 -9.90 0.50 -1.58
C LEU A 82 -9.83 -0.67 -2.56
N LEU A 83 -9.57 -1.88 -2.06
CA LEU A 83 -9.55 -3.11 -2.86
C LEU A 83 -10.94 -3.51 -3.38
N GLY A 84 -11.98 -3.26 -2.57
CA GLY A 84 -13.38 -3.52 -2.92
C GLY A 84 -13.95 -2.56 -3.98
N GLY A 85 -13.13 -1.62 -4.48
CA GLY A 85 -13.55 -0.67 -5.50
C GLY A 85 -14.48 0.42 -4.97
N SER A 86 -14.44 0.70 -3.66
CA SER A 86 -15.18 1.84 -3.10
C SER A 86 -14.71 3.13 -3.79
N SER A 87 -15.65 3.80 -4.44
CA SER A 87 -15.41 5.07 -5.15
C SER A 87 -15.29 6.27 -4.20
N THR A 88 -15.43 6.06 -2.89
CA THR A 88 -15.37 7.11 -1.88
C THR A 88 -14.31 6.79 -0.82
N MET A 89 -13.22 7.56 -0.83
CA MET A 89 -12.31 7.66 0.31
C MET A 89 -12.94 8.52 1.41
N SER A 90 -12.76 8.11 2.67
CA SER A 90 -13.15 8.93 3.82
C SER A 90 -12.38 10.27 3.81
N ASP A 91 -13.00 11.32 4.32
CA ASP A 91 -12.33 12.64 4.35
C ASP A 91 -11.10 12.64 5.26
N GLU A 92 -11.11 11.81 6.30
CA GLU A 92 -9.96 11.60 7.17
C GLU A 92 -8.80 10.93 6.40
N LEU A 93 -9.07 9.91 5.59
CA LEU A 93 -8.04 9.29 4.74
C LEU A 93 -7.50 10.28 3.71
N LYS A 94 -8.37 11.07 3.06
CA LYS A 94 -7.92 12.13 2.14
C LYS A 94 -7.00 13.13 2.83
N LYS A 95 -7.34 13.54 4.06
CA LYS A 95 -6.51 14.44 4.87
C LYS A 95 -5.14 13.81 5.16
N ARG A 96 -5.09 12.55 5.60
CA ARG A 96 -3.82 11.85 5.85
C ARG A 96 -2.96 11.71 4.59
N ILE A 97 -3.56 11.45 3.44
CA ILE A 97 -2.86 11.41 2.15
C ILE A 97 -2.29 12.81 1.84
N LYS A 98 -3.10 13.86 1.97
CA LYS A 98 -2.65 15.25 1.74
C LYS A 98 -1.47 15.64 2.64
N ASP A 99 -1.57 15.37 3.94
CA ASP A 99 -0.50 15.67 4.89
C ASP A 99 0.78 14.87 4.56
N THR A 100 0.60 13.62 4.12
CA THR A 100 1.71 12.76 3.65
C THR A 100 2.36 13.33 2.39
N SER A 101 1.60 13.85 1.42
CA SER A 101 2.13 14.52 0.23
C SER A 101 2.97 15.75 0.56
N ILE A 102 2.51 16.56 1.52
CA ILE A 102 3.27 17.74 1.98
C ILE A 102 4.58 17.28 2.64
N ALA A 103 4.51 16.29 3.53
CA ALA A 103 5.69 15.75 4.21
C ALA A 103 6.71 15.14 3.23
N CYS A 104 6.25 14.34 2.26
CA CYS A 104 7.10 13.74 1.24
C CYS A 104 7.75 14.78 0.32
N THR A 105 7.02 15.83 -0.04
CA THR A 105 7.60 16.94 -0.83
C THR A 105 8.74 17.59 -0.05
N LYS A 106 8.53 17.91 1.24
CA LYS A 106 9.57 18.48 2.09
C LYS A 106 10.78 17.55 2.23
N GLU A 107 10.53 16.27 2.50
CA GLU A 107 11.56 15.25 2.69
C GLU A 107 12.43 15.07 1.43
N VAL A 108 11.80 14.92 0.26
CA VAL A 108 12.51 14.73 -1.02
C VAL A 108 13.30 15.97 -1.43
N LEU A 109 12.75 17.17 -1.18
CA LEU A 109 13.44 18.43 -1.47
C LEU A 109 14.55 18.75 -0.46
N GLY A 110 14.79 17.89 0.55
CA GLY A 110 15.76 18.15 1.60
C GLY A 110 15.36 19.31 2.51
N MET A 111 14.09 19.71 2.50
CA MET A 111 13.49 20.67 3.41
C MET A 111 13.10 19.97 4.71
N ALA A 112 14.03 19.22 5.31
CA ALA A 112 13.87 18.77 6.69
C ALA A 112 13.91 20.01 7.57
N ASP A 113 12.96 20.14 8.49
CA ASP A 113 12.86 21.26 9.43
C ASP A 113 14.25 21.58 9.99
N SER A 114 14.73 22.79 9.69
CA SER A 114 15.86 23.41 10.38
C SER A 114 15.54 23.46 11.87
N LYS A 115 15.76 22.36 12.60
CA LYS A 115 16.03 22.43 14.03
C LYS A 115 17.41 23.05 14.16
N THR A 116 17.41 24.38 14.17
CA THR A 116 18.49 25.21 14.68
C THR A 116 18.90 24.64 16.03
N LYS A 117 20.12 24.11 16.08
CA LYS A 117 20.83 23.75 17.32
C LYS A 117 21.31 25.01 18.01
#